data_AF-A0A1M5AA57-F1
#
_entry.id   AF-A0A1M5AA57-F1
#
_cell.length_a   1.000
_cell.length_b   1.000
_cell.length_c   1.000
_cell.angle_alpha   90.00
_cell.angle_beta   90.00
_cell.angle_gamma   90.00
#
_symmetry.space_group_name_H-M   'P 1'
#
loop_
_entity.id
_entity.type
_entity.pdbx_description
1 polymer ?
#
loop_
_entity_poly.entity_id
_entity_poly.type
_entity_poly.pdbx_seq_one_letter_code
_entity_poly.pdbx_strand_id
1 'polypeptide(L)'
;MTTQRQSPRMPRQGAREESFIEHVQGPGIVHQMAHLEPEALAALISDLTTPLNGTFEKAVEDILTQGGLEHFAASRTLLPAMLERFGLAEDDLAMHAECLETAREACDTCPAVGRCWRALRHGAGREECRGFCPSAEAFVSRAASSSG
;
A
#
# COMPACT_ATOMS: atom_id res chain seq x y z
N MET A 1 -5.20 -47.46 50.81
CA MET A 1 -6.17 -46.85 49.86
C MET A 1 -5.88 -45.35 49.83
N THR A 2 -5.64 -44.59 48.77
CA THR A 2 -5.16 -44.78 47.39
C THR A 2 -4.67 -43.38 47.01
N THR A 3 -3.45 -43.26 46.50
CA THR A 3 -2.82 -42.02 46.04
C THR A 3 -3.65 -41.37 44.92
N GLN A 4 -3.88 -40.05 44.97
CA GLN A 4 -4.34 -39.30 43.80
C GLN A 4 -3.48 -38.05 43.60
N ARG A 5 -2.42 -38.21 42.79
CA ARG A 5 -1.65 -37.10 42.20
C ARG A 5 -2.51 -36.49 41.10
N GLN A 6 -2.88 -35.22 41.24
CA GLN A 6 -3.40 -34.43 40.13
C GLN A 6 -2.21 -33.82 39.38
N SER A 7 -2.02 -34.24 38.13
CA SER A 7 -1.08 -33.59 37.21
C SER A 7 -1.69 -32.27 36.71
N PRO A 8 -0.94 -31.16 36.66
CA PRO A 8 -1.42 -29.94 36.03
C PRO A 8 -1.48 -30.14 34.51
N ARG A 9 -2.66 -29.91 33.92
CA ARG A 9 -2.86 -29.80 32.47
C ARG A 9 -2.06 -28.60 31.96
N MET A 10 -1.03 -28.85 31.14
CA MET A 10 -0.39 -27.82 30.34
C MET A 10 -1.37 -27.29 29.28
N PRO A 11 -1.40 -25.97 29.00
CA PRO A 11 -2.10 -25.43 27.85
C PRO A 11 -1.35 -25.78 26.55
N ARG A 12 -2.13 -26.12 25.51
CA ARG A 12 -1.65 -26.48 24.16
C ARG A 12 -0.79 -25.36 23.56
N GLN A 13 0.46 -25.69 23.20
CA GLN A 13 1.48 -24.78 22.64
C GLN A 13 1.23 -24.34 21.18
N GLY A 14 0.26 -24.94 20.46
CA GLY A 14 0.11 -24.71 19.00
C GLY A 14 -0.22 -23.28 18.58
N ALA A 15 -1.14 -22.59 19.27
CA ALA A 15 -1.65 -21.29 18.79
C ALA A 15 -0.66 -20.11 18.94
N ARG A 16 0.34 -20.23 19.83
CA ARG A 16 1.32 -19.15 20.07
C ARG A 16 2.52 -19.21 19.13
N GLU A 17 2.82 -20.40 18.61
CA GLU A 17 3.94 -20.63 17.69
C GLU A 17 3.57 -20.30 16.24
N GLU A 18 2.34 -20.62 15.79
CA GLU A 18 1.82 -20.16 14.49
C GLU A 18 1.77 -18.62 14.41
N SER A 19 1.30 -17.98 15.48
CA SER A 19 1.27 -16.51 15.57
C SER A 19 2.67 -15.91 15.58
N PHE A 20 3.68 -16.59 16.16
CA PHE A 20 5.07 -16.13 16.15
C PHE A 20 5.73 -16.31 14.77
N ILE A 21 5.49 -17.42 14.07
CA ILE A 21 6.02 -17.65 12.72
C ILE A 21 5.42 -16.65 11.73
N GLU A 22 4.12 -16.37 11.84
CA GLU A 22 3.44 -15.35 11.03
C GLU A 22 3.94 -13.92 11.32
N HIS A 23 4.23 -13.61 12.60
CA HIS A 23 4.72 -12.29 13.02
C HIS A 23 6.22 -12.08 12.74
N VAL A 24 7.03 -13.14 12.74
CA VAL A 24 8.48 -13.08 12.50
C VAL A 24 8.83 -13.07 11.01
N GLN A 25 7.99 -13.65 10.15
CA GLN A 25 8.31 -13.76 8.71
C GLN A 25 7.69 -12.67 7.82
N GLY A 26 6.63 -11.98 8.26
CA GLY A 26 5.95 -10.98 7.42
C GLY A 26 6.82 -9.78 7.02
N PRO A 27 7.41 -9.02 7.97
CA PRO A 27 8.23 -7.85 7.65
C PRO A 27 9.60 -8.24 7.07
N GLY A 28 10.19 -9.32 7.59
CA GLY A 28 11.51 -9.81 7.17
C GLY A 28 11.55 -10.21 5.70
N ILE A 29 10.49 -10.84 5.19
CA ILE A 29 10.39 -11.22 3.77
C ILE A 29 10.35 -9.99 2.87
N VAL A 30 9.60 -8.93 3.23
CA VAL A 30 9.54 -7.73 2.37
C VAL A 30 10.89 -7.03 2.29
N HIS A 31 11.57 -6.85 3.43
CA HIS A 31 12.92 -6.29 3.44
C HIS A 31 13.93 -7.17 2.68
N GLN A 32 13.82 -8.49 2.81
CA GLN A 32 14.66 -9.43 2.08
C GLN A 32 14.40 -9.35 0.57
N MET A 33 13.14 -9.30 0.13
CA MET A 33 12.79 -9.14 -1.27
C MET A 33 13.25 -7.79 -1.82
N ALA A 34 13.09 -6.70 -1.05
CA ALA A 34 13.57 -5.38 -1.44
C ALA A 34 15.09 -5.36 -1.67
N HIS A 35 15.84 -6.22 -0.99
CA HIS A 35 17.29 -6.32 -1.16
C HIS A 35 17.73 -7.32 -2.24
N LEU A 36 17.10 -8.50 -2.28
CA LEU A 36 17.54 -9.61 -3.13
C LEU A 36 16.85 -9.60 -4.51
N GLU A 37 15.58 -9.20 -4.57
CA GLU A 37 14.76 -9.21 -5.79
C GLU A 37 13.84 -7.97 -5.85
N PRO A 38 14.42 -6.75 -5.91
CA PRO A 38 13.64 -5.51 -5.84
C PRO A 38 12.64 -5.37 -6.98
N GLU A 39 12.94 -5.90 -8.16
CA GLU A 39 12.07 -5.88 -9.34
C GLU A 39 10.83 -6.78 -9.15
N ALA A 40 11.02 -7.96 -8.55
CA ALA A 40 9.93 -8.87 -8.24
C ALA A 40 9.00 -8.27 -7.18
N LEU A 41 9.57 -7.63 -6.16
CA LEU A 41 8.79 -6.87 -5.18
C LEU A 41 8.04 -5.71 -5.84
N ALA A 42 8.71 -4.90 -6.68
CA ALA A 42 8.10 -3.79 -7.38
C ALA A 42 6.93 -4.22 -8.28
N ALA A 43 7.08 -5.32 -9.02
CA ALA A 43 6.02 -5.90 -9.83
C ALA A 43 4.82 -6.35 -8.98
N LEU A 44 5.10 -7.03 -7.85
CA LEU A 44 4.06 -7.49 -6.93
C LEU A 44 3.28 -6.32 -6.32
N ILE A 45 3.96 -5.28 -5.84
CA ILE A 45 3.27 -4.13 -5.21
C ILE A 45 2.62 -3.19 -6.23
N SER A 46 3.00 -3.29 -7.51
CA SER A 46 2.36 -2.53 -8.60
C SER A 46 1.01 -3.11 -9.00
N ASP A 47 0.78 -4.39 -8.69
CA ASP A 47 -0.55 -4.98 -8.76
C ASP A 47 -1.32 -4.70 -7.47
N LEU A 48 -2.23 -3.73 -7.54
CA LEU A 48 -3.10 -3.36 -6.42
C LEU A 48 -4.22 -4.38 -6.14
N THR A 49 -4.38 -5.42 -6.97
CA THR A 49 -5.48 -6.38 -6.89
C THR A 49 -5.09 -7.73 -6.29
N THR A 50 -3.83 -8.16 -6.46
CA THR A 50 -3.33 -9.43 -5.93
C THR A 50 -3.48 -9.47 -4.41
N PRO A 51 -4.17 -10.45 -3.80
CA PRO A 51 -4.35 -10.49 -2.34
C PRO A 51 -3.02 -10.71 -1.62
N LEU A 52 -2.73 -9.85 -0.65
CA LEU A 52 -1.57 -9.90 0.23
C LEU A 52 -2.05 -10.00 1.68
N ASN A 53 -1.23 -10.60 2.55
CA ASN A 53 -1.54 -10.63 3.98
C ASN A 53 -1.26 -9.26 4.62
N GLY A 54 -1.97 -8.95 5.71
CA GLY A 54 -1.89 -7.62 6.34
C GLY A 54 -0.51 -7.26 6.89
N THR A 55 0.30 -8.25 7.29
CA THR A 55 1.67 -8.02 7.78
C THR A 55 2.60 -7.60 6.64
N PHE A 56 2.48 -8.25 5.48
CA PHE A 56 3.19 -7.90 4.26
C PHE A 56 2.82 -6.49 3.80
N GLU A 57 1.53 -6.17 3.77
CA GLU A 57 1.07 -4.83 3.43
C GLU A 57 1.64 -3.76 4.35
N LYS A 58 1.67 -4.01 5.66
CA LYS A 58 2.20 -3.04 6.62
C LYS A 58 3.68 -2.79 6.38
N ALA A 59 4.46 -3.83 6.08
CA ALA A 59 5.87 -3.69 5.77
C ALA A 59 6.13 -2.96 4.44
N VAL A 60 5.30 -3.20 3.41
CA VAL A 60 5.34 -2.43 2.16
C VAL A 60 5.01 -0.96 2.40
N GLU A 61 3.94 -0.67 3.15
CA GLU A 61 3.56 0.69 3.54
C GLU A 61 4.75 1.41 4.20
N ASP A 62 5.43 0.76 5.15
CA ASP A 62 6.55 1.35 5.88
C ASP A 62 7.77 1.61 4.97
N ILE A 63 8.13 0.65 4.09
CA ILE A 63 9.24 0.81 3.15
C ILE A 63 8.95 1.94 2.15
N LEU A 64 7.73 2.01 1.61
CA LEU A 64 7.33 3.06 0.68
C LEU A 64 7.35 4.44 1.35
N THR A 65 6.84 4.55 2.58
CA THR A 65 6.89 5.81 3.34
C THR A 65 8.32 6.26 3.63
N GLN A 66 9.27 5.33 3.75
CA GLN A 66 10.69 5.63 3.93
C GLN A 66 11.43 5.92 2.61
N GLY A 67 10.76 5.80 1.45
CA GLY A 67 11.39 5.94 0.13
C GLY A 67 12.35 4.79 -0.23
N GLY A 68 12.20 3.64 0.42
CA GLY A 68 13.18 2.54 0.37
C GLY A 68 13.09 1.62 -0.84
N LEU A 69 12.36 1.99 -1.91
CA LEU A 69 12.14 1.12 -3.07
C LEU A 69 12.37 1.86 -4.39
N GLU A 70 13.61 1.86 -4.86
CA GLU A 70 14.07 2.61 -6.04
C GLU A 70 13.34 2.24 -7.35
N HIS A 71 12.88 0.99 -7.46
CA HIS A 71 12.21 0.47 -8.66
C HIS A 71 10.69 0.72 -8.69
N PHE A 72 10.14 1.37 -7.67
CA PHE A 72 8.72 1.70 -7.60
C PHE A 72 8.48 3.17 -7.91
N ALA A 73 7.77 3.43 -9.01
CA ALA A 73 7.31 4.77 -9.39
C ALA A 73 5.83 4.93 -8.99
N ALA A 74 5.57 5.72 -7.95
CA ALA A 74 4.22 5.97 -7.47
C ALA A 74 3.37 6.67 -8.54
N SER A 75 3.98 7.54 -9.33
CA SER A 75 3.36 8.20 -10.48
C SER A 75 2.88 7.23 -11.57
N ARG A 76 3.53 6.07 -11.73
CA ARG A 76 3.13 5.06 -12.72
C ARG A 76 2.08 4.09 -12.21
N THR A 77 2.06 3.84 -10.91
CA THR A 77 1.20 2.82 -10.30
C THR A 77 0.00 3.42 -9.57
N LEU A 78 0.23 4.40 -8.70
CA LEU A 78 -0.78 4.93 -7.79
C LEU A 78 -1.54 6.10 -8.39
N LEU A 79 -0.88 6.97 -9.15
CA LEU A 79 -1.53 8.15 -9.74
C LEU A 79 -2.72 7.77 -10.64
N PRO A 80 -2.63 6.79 -11.57
CA PRO A 80 -3.78 6.41 -12.39
C PRO A 80 -4.95 5.92 -11.53
N ALA A 81 -4.69 5.01 -10.60
CA ALA A 81 -5.71 4.48 -9.68
C ALA A 81 -6.31 5.57 -8.80
N MET A 82 -5.54 6.60 -8.42
CA MET A 82 -6.00 7.76 -7.68
C MET A 82 -6.92 8.63 -8.54
N LEU A 83 -6.51 8.97 -9.77
CA LEU A 83 -7.33 9.75 -10.71
C LEU A 83 -8.69 9.11 -10.97
N GLU A 84 -8.71 7.78 -11.12
CA GLU A 84 -9.96 7.01 -11.25
C GLU A 84 -10.90 7.22 -10.04
N ARG A 85 -10.37 7.31 -8.81
CA ARG A 85 -11.21 7.62 -7.63
C ARG A 85 -11.83 9.01 -7.69
N PHE A 86 -11.20 9.93 -8.41
CA PHE A 86 -11.73 11.26 -8.64
C PHE A 86 -12.57 11.36 -9.92
N GLY A 87 -12.75 10.27 -10.68
CA GLY A 87 -13.50 10.26 -11.93
C GLY A 87 -12.76 10.96 -13.08
N LEU A 88 -11.42 10.96 -13.04
CA LEU A 88 -10.56 11.53 -14.07
C LEU A 88 -9.88 10.41 -14.85
N ALA A 89 -9.82 10.54 -16.17
CA ALA A 89 -8.88 9.77 -16.97
C ALA A 89 -7.50 10.44 -16.96
N GLU A 90 -6.43 9.65 -17.10
CA GLU A 90 -5.08 10.22 -17.26
C GLU A 90 -5.01 11.09 -18.53
N ASP A 91 -5.74 10.72 -19.60
CA ASP A 91 -5.85 11.49 -20.84
C ASP A 91 -6.40 12.92 -20.60
N ASP A 92 -7.34 13.10 -19.67
CA ASP A 92 -7.91 14.42 -19.32
C ASP A 92 -6.87 15.36 -18.67
N LEU A 93 -5.90 14.76 -17.97
CA LEU A 93 -4.73 15.46 -17.44
C LEU A 93 -3.66 15.66 -18.51
N ALA A 94 -3.44 14.67 -19.39
CA ALA A 94 -2.45 14.72 -20.45
C ALA A 94 -2.70 15.83 -21.48
N MET A 95 -3.97 16.25 -21.66
CA MET A 95 -4.32 17.45 -22.43
C MET A 95 -3.60 18.72 -21.93
N HIS A 96 -3.13 18.73 -20.68
CA HIS A 96 -2.24 19.74 -20.12
C HIS A 96 -1.00 19.04 -19.55
N ALA A 97 -0.04 18.75 -20.43
CA ALA A 97 1.18 18.01 -20.09
C ALA A 97 1.88 18.53 -18.81
N GLU A 98 1.95 19.85 -18.62
CA GLU A 98 2.49 20.49 -17.42
C GLU A 98 1.77 20.09 -16.12
N CYS A 99 0.44 19.94 -16.15
CA CYS A 99 -0.34 19.50 -15.00
C CYS A 99 -0.09 18.02 -14.69
N LEU A 100 0.00 17.18 -15.73
CA LEU A 100 0.28 15.76 -15.55
C LEU A 100 1.68 15.55 -14.97
N GLU A 101 2.69 16.22 -15.51
CA GLU A 101 4.06 16.11 -14.99
C GLU A 101 4.16 16.63 -13.55
N THR A 102 3.52 17.76 -13.23
CA THR A 102 3.45 18.26 -11.84
C THR A 102 2.79 17.24 -10.91
N ALA A 103 1.73 16.57 -11.35
CA ALA A 103 1.05 15.54 -10.56
C ALA A 103 1.92 14.29 -10.37
N ARG A 104 2.69 13.89 -11.38
CA ARG A 104 3.63 12.76 -11.31
C ARG A 104 4.76 13.05 -10.33
N GLU A 105 5.41 14.20 -10.44
CA GLU A 105 6.48 14.64 -9.52
C GLU A 105 5.98 14.72 -8.07
N ALA A 106 4.78 15.28 -7.87
CA ALA A 106 4.16 15.35 -6.55
C ALA A 106 3.83 13.96 -5.98
N CYS A 107 3.48 12.99 -6.84
CA CYS A 107 3.18 11.63 -6.42
C CYS A 107 4.45 10.87 -6.02
N ASP A 108 5.51 10.97 -6.83
CA ASP A 108 6.78 10.26 -6.59
C ASP A 108 7.53 10.75 -5.35
N THR A 109 7.28 11.99 -4.91
CA THR A 109 7.86 12.59 -3.71
C THR A 109 6.91 12.64 -2.52
N CYS A 110 5.71 12.05 -2.64
CA CYS A 110 4.66 12.18 -1.64
C CYS A 110 5.01 11.40 -0.35
N PRO A 111 5.09 12.04 0.83
CA PRO A 111 5.37 11.34 2.08
C PRO A 111 4.25 10.38 2.51
N ALA A 112 3.04 10.55 1.95
CA ALA A 112 1.89 9.68 2.19
C ALA A 112 1.83 8.48 1.21
N VAL A 113 2.85 8.25 0.38
CA VAL A 113 2.84 7.21 -0.67
C VAL A 113 2.54 5.80 -0.13
N GLY A 114 3.10 5.40 1.01
CA GLY A 114 2.82 4.09 1.62
C GLY A 114 1.36 3.96 2.06
N ARG A 115 0.83 4.98 2.75
CA ARG A 115 -0.58 5.03 3.16
C ARG A 115 -1.51 5.04 1.93
N CYS A 116 -1.15 5.79 0.90
CA CYS A 116 -1.87 5.87 -0.36
C CYS A 116 -1.96 4.51 -1.04
N TRP A 117 -0.82 3.82 -1.19
CA TRP A 117 -0.74 2.47 -1.76
C TRP A 117 -1.68 1.52 -1.03
N ARG A 118 -1.62 1.49 0.30
CA ARG A 118 -2.47 0.61 1.11
C ARG A 118 -3.95 0.94 0.97
N ALA A 119 -4.31 2.22 1.05
CA ALA A 119 -5.70 2.67 0.91
C ALA A 119 -6.28 2.28 -0.45
N LEU A 120 -5.57 2.54 -1.55
CA LEU A 120 -6.03 2.21 -2.90
C LEU A 120 -6.20 0.70 -3.10
N ARG A 121 -5.28 -0.10 -2.57
CA ARG A 121 -5.34 -1.57 -2.57
C ARG A 121 -6.59 -2.10 -1.85
N HIS A 122 -6.98 -1.46 -0.75
CA HIS A 122 -8.22 -1.77 -0.01
C HIS A 122 -9.48 -1.14 -0.60
N GLY A 123 -9.37 -0.49 -1.77
CA GLY A 123 -10.53 0.06 -2.46
C GLY A 123 -11.00 1.41 -1.92
N ALA A 124 -10.16 2.18 -1.24
CA ALA A 124 -10.49 3.51 -0.71
C ALA A 124 -11.22 4.40 -1.73
N GLY A 125 -12.35 4.96 -1.32
CA GLY A 125 -13.14 5.87 -2.15
C GLY A 125 -12.59 7.30 -2.17
N ARG A 126 -13.20 8.14 -3.00
CA ARG A 126 -12.83 9.57 -3.18
C ARG A 126 -12.63 10.33 -1.86
N GLU A 127 -13.60 10.24 -0.94
CA GLU A 127 -13.58 10.98 0.32
C GLU A 127 -12.44 10.54 1.24
N GLU A 128 -12.14 9.24 1.28
CA GLU A 128 -11.02 8.73 2.06
C GLU A 128 -9.68 9.21 1.48
N CYS A 129 -9.52 9.13 0.16
CA CYS A 129 -8.36 9.65 -0.56
C CYS A 129 -8.15 11.14 -0.33
N ARG A 130 -9.24 11.94 -0.30
CA ARG A 130 -9.20 13.38 -0.02
C ARG A 130 -8.65 13.69 1.38
N GLY A 131 -8.84 12.79 2.35
CA GLY A 131 -8.34 12.96 3.72
C GLY A 131 -6.82 12.89 3.87
N PHE A 132 -6.08 12.45 2.84
CA PHE A 132 -4.62 12.34 2.91
C PHE A 132 -3.87 12.78 1.65
N CYS A 133 -4.50 12.83 0.48
CA CYS A 133 -3.83 13.20 -0.76
C CYS A 133 -3.69 14.73 -0.86
N PRO A 134 -2.46 15.28 -0.94
CA PRO A 134 -2.25 16.73 -1.06
C PRO A 134 -2.75 17.30 -2.39
N SER A 135 -2.81 16.48 -3.44
CA SER A 135 -3.28 16.88 -4.78
C SER A 135 -4.80 16.74 -4.96
N ALA A 136 -5.54 16.30 -3.93
CA ALA A 136 -6.97 15.97 -4.05
C ALA A 136 -7.82 17.16 -4.53
N GLU A 137 -7.61 18.36 -4.00
CA GLU A 137 -8.37 19.55 -4.42
C GLU A 137 -8.13 19.94 -5.88
N ALA A 138 -6.90 19.73 -6.38
CA ALA A 138 -6.58 19.94 -7.78
C ALA A 138 -7.34 18.96 -8.67
N PHE A 139 -7.41 17.68 -8.28
CA PHE A 139 -8.19 16.67 -9.00
C PHE A 139 -9.70 16.96 -8.97
N VAL A 140 -10.25 17.37 -7.83
CA VAL A 140 -11.68 17.75 -7.71
C VAL A 140 -12.02 18.91 -8.65
N SER A 141 -11.19 19.96 -8.65
CA SER A 141 -11.38 21.13 -9.51
C SER A 141 -11.34 20.77 -10.99
N ARG A 142 -10.45 19.82 -11.34
CA ARG A 142 -10.30 19.33 -12.70
C ARG A 142 -11.49 18.49 -13.16
N ALA A 143 -11.96 17.57 -12.32
CA ALA A 143 -13.12 16.72 -12.62
C ALA A 143 -14.40 17.55 -12.83
N ALA A 144 -14.56 18.65 -12.09
CA ALA A 144 -15.66 19.59 -12.29
C ALA A 144 -15.58 20.33 -13.63
N SER A 145 -14.36 20.55 -14.14
CA SER A 145 -14.12 21.24 -15.42
C SER A 145 -14.22 20.33 -16.64
N SER A 146 -13.99 19.01 -16.49
CA SER A 146 -14.12 18.02 -17.57
C SER A 146 -15.54 17.50 -17.77
N SER A 147 -16.44 17.75 -16.81
CA SER A 147 -17.86 17.34 -16.85
C SER A 147 -18.80 18.40 -17.48
N GLY A 148 -18.24 19.45 -18.08
CA GLY A 148 -18.96 20.61 -18.63
C GLY A 148 -19.03 20.62 -20.15
#